data_AF-A0A957WGX0-F1
#
_entry.id   AF-A0A957WGX0-F1
#
_cell.length_a   1.000
_cell.length_b   1.000
_cell.length_c   1.000
_cell.angle_alpha   90.00
_cell.angle_beta   90.00
_cell.angle_gamma   90.00
#
_symmetry.space_group_name_H-M   'P 1'
#
loop_
_entity.id
_entity.type
_entity.pdbx_description
1 polymer ?
#
loop_
_entity_poly.entity_id
_entity_poly.type
_entity_poly.pdbx_seq_one_letter_code
_entity_poly.pdbx_strand_id
1 'polypeptide(L)'
;MSISQNVDRRGVSVISELDKFGPLAELAGKWVGTGNGWNVIAVPDANKTFNLEVHQFNETINVRMGATTVPNKGGPAGLQVTRALEYDLSVTQVGTGAGLHIENGMWLMIDDSGTPDSTETPIVRQSIVPHGNSVLLLGKAFIDAGPPKISKINTLPLDLKHQQITAAGYIQQYRDIAKRSVRKNGFPDVLNPNQTLVDALEGQTVTNTITLDVSTDNDGGIASIPFIDKHADVVSFASTFWIETVTDSQGSQKQQLQYSQLTLILFDNVFWPHVDVNTLVKQ
;
A
#
# COMPACT_ATOMS: atom_id res chain seq x y z
N MET A 1 0.85 -28.78 -27.28
CA MET A 1 0.28 -27.87 -28.28
C MET A 1 0.06 -26.52 -27.62
N SER A 2 0.69 -25.50 -28.20
CA SER A 2 0.51 -24.04 -28.05
C SER A 2 0.51 -23.41 -26.66
N ILE A 3 1.67 -22.84 -26.30
CA ILE A 3 1.84 -21.73 -25.35
C ILE A 3 1.10 -20.52 -25.94
N SER A 4 0.14 -19.94 -25.22
CA SER A 4 -0.54 -18.70 -25.66
C SER A 4 0.45 -17.54 -25.63
N GLN A 5 0.76 -16.99 -26.79
CA GLN A 5 1.62 -15.82 -26.91
C GLN A 5 0.87 -14.57 -26.39
N ASN A 6 1.44 -13.92 -25.38
CA ASN A 6 1.01 -12.62 -24.87
C ASN A 6 1.37 -11.52 -25.89
N VAL A 7 0.42 -11.19 -26.76
CA VAL A 7 0.58 -10.13 -27.76
C VAL A 7 -0.69 -9.26 -27.73
N ASP A 8 -0.54 -7.95 -27.52
CA ASP A 8 -1.64 -6.98 -27.71
C ASP A 8 -2.10 -7.00 -29.18
N ARG A 9 -3.30 -6.48 -29.47
CA ARG A 9 -3.95 -6.32 -30.78
C ARG A 9 -3.08 -5.70 -31.89
N ARG A 10 -1.85 -5.25 -31.58
CA ARG A 10 -0.88 -4.63 -32.48
C ARG A 10 0.38 -5.46 -32.75
N GLY A 11 0.50 -6.69 -32.25
CA GLY A 11 1.61 -7.57 -32.65
C GLY A 11 2.94 -7.35 -31.92
N VAL A 12 2.97 -6.53 -30.86
CA VAL A 12 4.20 -6.18 -30.12
C VAL A 12 4.36 -7.08 -28.89
N SER A 13 5.58 -7.59 -28.68
CA SER A 13 5.96 -8.32 -27.46
C SER A 13 5.72 -7.44 -26.23
N VAL A 14 4.91 -7.95 -25.29
CA VAL A 14 4.57 -7.28 -24.01
C VAL A 14 5.81 -6.79 -23.24
N ILE A 15 6.94 -7.46 -23.40
CA ILE A 15 8.22 -7.13 -22.74
C ILE A 15 8.78 -5.77 -23.23
N SER A 16 8.50 -5.35 -24.47
CA SER A 16 9.02 -4.07 -25.02
C SER A 16 8.19 -2.82 -24.70
N GLU A 17 6.95 -2.98 -24.24
CA GLU A 17 6.08 -1.86 -23.86
C GLU A 17 6.12 -1.58 -22.36
N LEU A 18 6.36 -2.60 -21.53
CA LEU A 18 6.44 -2.47 -20.07
C LEU A 18 7.65 -1.63 -19.63
N ASP A 19 8.77 -1.68 -20.36
CA ASP A 19 9.97 -0.88 -20.10
C ASP A 19 9.68 0.64 -20.08
N LYS A 20 8.60 1.07 -20.76
CA LYS A 20 8.18 2.48 -20.79
C LYS A 20 7.56 2.95 -19.48
N PHE A 21 7.26 2.05 -18.54
CA PHE A 21 6.65 2.38 -17.24
C PHE A 21 7.70 2.70 -16.16
N GLY A 22 8.99 2.75 -16.53
CA GLY A 22 10.07 3.09 -15.59
C GLY A 22 10.03 2.18 -14.36
N PRO A 23 10.20 2.73 -13.14
CA PRO A 23 10.15 1.92 -11.92
C PRO A 23 8.82 1.20 -11.67
N LEU A 24 7.69 1.66 -12.22
CA LEU A 24 6.40 0.97 -12.07
C LEU A 24 6.37 -0.37 -12.82
N ALA A 25 7.22 -0.57 -13.83
CA ALA A 25 7.30 -1.81 -14.60
C ALA A 25 7.42 -3.05 -13.70
N GLU A 26 8.20 -2.96 -12.61
CA GLU A 26 8.44 -4.07 -11.70
C GLU A 26 7.21 -4.48 -10.88
N LEU A 27 6.25 -3.57 -10.69
CA LEU A 27 5.00 -3.85 -9.99
C LEU A 27 4.09 -4.79 -10.80
N ALA A 28 4.23 -4.84 -12.12
CA ALA A 28 3.40 -5.69 -12.98
C ALA A 28 3.58 -7.18 -12.67
N GLY A 29 2.46 -7.91 -12.61
CA GLY A 29 2.43 -9.34 -12.29
C GLY A 29 1.41 -9.66 -11.19
N LYS A 30 1.50 -10.90 -10.68
CA LYS A 30 0.68 -11.38 -9.57
C LYS A 30 1.52 -11.47 -8.31
N TRP A 31 1.05 -10.84 -7.24
CA TRP A 31 1.67 -10.85 -5.92
C TRP A 31 0.75 -11.59 -4.96
N VAL A 32 1.32 -12.51 -4.18
CA VAL A 32 0.56 -13.30 -3.20
C VAL A 32 1.24 -13.22 -1.83
N GLY A 33 0.47 -12.84 -0.82
CA GLY A 33 0.86 -12.89 0.59
C GLY A 33 -0.04 -13.86 1.34
N THR A 34 0.55 -14.86 2.01
CA THR A 34 -0.19 -15.90 2.74
C THR A 34 0.20 -15.86 4.20
N GLY A 35 -0.68 -15.33 5.06
CA GLY A 35 -0.45 -15.23 6.50
C GLY A 35 0.58 -14.18 6.93
N ASN A 36 1.01 -13.29 6.03
CA ASN A 36 1.99 -12.24 6.36
C ASN A 36 1.33 -10.87 6.57
N GLY A 37 0.07 -10.71 6.17
CA GLY A 37 -0.65 -9.45 6.24
C GLY A 37 -1.24 -9.20 7.62
N TRP A 38 -1.12 -7.96 8.10
CA TRP A 38 -1.66 -7.51 9.37
C TRP A 38 -2.35 -6.16 9.24
N ASN A 39 -3.53 -6.09 9.84
CA ASN A 39 -4.38 -4.91 9.96
C ASN A 39 -4.49 -4.55 11.45
N VAL A 40 -4.25 -3.29 11.80
CA VAL A 40 -4.51 -2.73 13.14
C VAL A 40 -5.45 -1.54 12.98
N ILE A 41 -6.65 -1.62 13.55
CA ILE A 41 -7.70 -0.62 13.39
C ILE A 41 -8.46 -0.37 14.69
N ALA A 42 -8.73 0.88 15.00
CA ALA A 42 -9.74 1.25 15.98
C ALA A 42 -11.04 1.57 15.25
N VAL A 43 -12.11 0.82 15.53
CA VAL A 43 -13.43 1.05 14.94
C VAL A 43 -14.37 1.72 15.95
N PRO A 44 -15.26 2.65 15.50
CA PRO A 44 -16.26 3.24 16.38
C PRO A 44 -17.18 2.19 16.99
N ASP A 45 -17.49 2.33 18.28
CA ASP A 45 -18.43 1.48 19.01
C ASP A 45 -19.70 2.26 19.41
N ALA A 46 -20.82 1.57 19.57
CA ALA A 46 -22.15 2.13 19.81
C ALA A 46 -22.24 3.04 21.05
N ASN A 47 -21.31 2.89 22.00
CA ASN A 47 -21.24 3.68 23.23
C ASN A 47 -20.34 4.92 23.13
N LYS A 48 -20.00 5.39 21.92
CA LYS A 48 -19.02 6.47 21.67
C LYS A 48 -17.65 6.15 22.26
N THR A 49 -17.30 4.88 22.16
CA THR A 49 -16.00 4.31 22.47
C THR A 49 -15.41 3.78 21.16
N PHE A 50 -14.31 3.03 21.25
CA PHE A 50 -13.74 2.33 20.12
C PHE A 50 -13.46 0.88 20.50
N ASN A 51 -13.41 0.01 19.50
CA ASN A 51 -12.87 -1.34 19.64
C ASN A 51 -11.59 -1.43 18.82
N LEU A 52 -10.49 -1.84 19.46
CA LEU A 52 -9.25 -2.12 18.77
C LEU A 52 -9.28 -3.53 18.21
N GLU A 53 -9.21 -3.63 16.89
CA GLU A 53 -9.16 -4.89 16.16
C GLU A 53 -7.78 -5.08 15.54
N VAL A 54 -7.30 -6.34 15.58
CA VAL A 54 -6.03 -6.74 14.97
C VAL A 54 -6.26 -8.04 14.22
N HIS A 55 -6.16 -7.98 12.89
CA HIS A 55 -6.49 -9.10 12.02
C HIS A 55 -5.31 -9.52 11.17
N GLN A 56 -5.08 -10.83 11.08
CA GLN A 56 -4.16 -11.42 10.12
C GLN A 56 -4.92 -11.79 8.85
N PHE A 57 -4.32 -11.56 7.69
CA PHE A 57 -4.97 -11.81 6.41
C PHE A 57 -4.03 -12.42 5.35
N ASN A 58 -4.66 -13.05 4.34
CA ASN A 58 -4.04 -13.37 3.07
C ASN A 58 -4.44 -12.32 2.03
N GLU A 59 -3.58 -12.08 1.06
CA GLU A 59 -3.81 -11.09 0.02
C GLU A 59 -3.32 -11.58 -1.34
N THR A 60 -4.03 -11.20 -2.38
CA THR A 60 -3.57 -11.32 -3.77
C THR A 60 -3.75 -9.97 -4.44
N ILE A 61 -2.70 -9.49 -5.10
CA ILE A 61 -2.71 -8.28 -5.92
C ILE A 61 -2.36 -8.69 -7.35
N ASN A 62 -3.25 -8.41 -8.30
CA ASN A 62 -2.98 -8.58 -9.72
C ASN A 62 -2.74 -7.21 -10.34
N VAL A 63 -1.59 -7.04 -10.98
CA VAL A 63 -1.20 -5.80 -11.66
C VAL A 63 -0.94 -6.11 -13.12
N ARG A 64 -1.63 -5.41 -14.01
CA ARG A 64 -1.56 -5.61 -15.47
C ARG A 64 -1.35 -4.27 -16.17
N MET A 65 -0.76 -4.33 -17.36
CA MET A 65 -0.68 -3.14 -18.20
C MET A 65 -2.09 -2.66 -18.56
N GLY A 66 -2.35 -1.39 -18.31
CA GLY A 66 -3.49 -0.66 -18.83
C GLY A 66 -3.06 0.15 -20.06
N ALA A 67 -3.26 1.46 -20.00
CA ALA A 67 -2.93 2.36 -21.10
C ALA A 67 -1.43 2.74 -21.12
N THR A 68 -0.77 2.59 -22.26
CA THR A 68 0.69 2.83 -22.39
C THR A 68 1.06 4.28 -22.75
N THR A 69 0.09 5.10 -23.19
CA THR A 69 0.29 6.52 -23.50
C THR A 69 -1.08 7.21 -23.51
N VAL A 70 -1.35 8.04 -22.50
CA VAL A 70 -2.59 8.82 -22.40
C VAL A 70 -2.22 10.31 -22.34
N PRO A 71 -2.46 11.08 -23.41
CA PRO A 71 -2.10 12.50 -23.44
C PRO A 71 -3.13 13.39 -22.72
N ASN A 72 -2.68 14.12 -21.71
CA ASN A 72 -3.39 15.23 -21.07
C ASN A 72 -3.02 16.55 -21.75
N LYS A 73 -4.02 17.25 -22.32
CA LYS A 73 -3.82 18.52 -23.03
C LYS A 73 -4.23 19.70 -22.16
N GLY A 74 -3.26 20.49 -21.71
CA GLY A 74 -3.47 21.66 -20.82
C GLY A 74 -3.54 23.01 -21.54
N GLY A 75 -3.70 23.03 -22.87
CA GLY A 75 -3.65 24.27 -23.64
C GLY A 75 -2.26 24.92 -23.57
N PRO A 76 -2.12 26.18 -23.10
CA PRO A 76 -0.81 26.83 -22.94
C PRO A 76 0.16 26.10 -22.00
N ALA A 77 -0.34 25.29 -21.07
CA ALA A 77 0.49 24.48 -20.17
C ALA A 77 1.16 23.28 -20.85
N GLY A 78 0.82 23.00 -22.12
CA GLY A 78 1.44 21.95 -22.91
C GLY A 78 0.79 20.58 -22.75
N LEU A 79 1.62 19.56 -22.94
CA LEU A 79 1.24 18.15 -22.97
C LEU A 79 1.89 17.42 -21.79
N GLN A 80 1.08 16.71 -21.03
CA GLN A 80 1.53 15.70 -20.07
C GLN A 80 1.11 14.34 -20.60
N VAL A 81 1.95 13.32 -20.44
CA VAL A 81 1.62 11.94 -20.82
C VAL A 81 1.51 11.11 -19.55
N THR A 82 0.48 10.28 -19.46
CA THR A 82 0.38 9.29 -18.39
C THR A 82 0.46 7.88 -18.95
N ARG A 83 0.99 6.96 -18.15
CA ARG A 83 1.01 5.52 -18.42
C ARG A 83 0.40 4.81 -17.23
N ALA A 84 -0.55 3.90 -17.45
CA ALA A 84 -1.37 3.30 -16.40
C ALA A 84 -1.13 1.80 -16.28
N LEU A 85 -0.79 1.34 -15.08
CA LEU A 85 -0.97 -0.05 -14.66
C LEU A 85 -2.31 -0.17 -13.94
N GLU A 86 -3.15 -1.10 -14.36
CA GLU A 86 -4.37 -1.44 -13.64
C GLU A 86 -4.05 -2.46 -12.56
N TYR A 87 -4.72 -2.35 -11.41
CA TYR A 87 -4.68 -3.41 -10.41
C TYR A 87 -6.06 -3.73 -9.82
N ASP A 88 -6.16 -4.96 -9.34
CA ASP A 88 -7.17 -5.42 -8.41
C ASP A 88 -6.49 -6.18 -7.28
N LEU A 89 -7.05 -6.08 -6.08
CA LEU A 89 -6.63 -6.84 -4.92
C LEU A 89 -7.83 -7.44 -4.20
N SER A 90 -7.57 -8.56 -3.53
CA SER A 90 -8.51 -9.24 -2.65
C SER A 90 -7.82 -9.66 -1.37
N VAL A 91 -8.49 -9.42 -0.25
CA VAL A 91 -8.04 -9.80 1.10
C VAL A 91 -8.99 -10.85 1.66
N THR A 92 -8.44 -11.92 2.23
CA THR A 92 -9.21 -12.98 2.87
C THR A 92 -8.69 -13.30 4.26
N GLN A 93 -9.58 -13.77 5.12
CA GLN A 93 -9.25 -14.16 6.49
C GLN A 93 -8.39 -15.44 6.48
N VAL A 94 -7.31 -15.44 7.26
CA VAL A 94 -6.49 -16.65 7.47
C VAL A 94 -7.34 -17.75 8.12
N GLY A 95 -7.19 -18.98 7.63
CA GLY A 95 -7.88 -20.17 8.15
C GLY A 95 -9.27 -20.42 7.57
N THR A 96 -10.13 -19.39 7.48
CA THR A 96 -11.50 -19.56 6.93
C THR A 96 -11.58 -19.27 5.44
N GLY A 97 -10.71 -18.42 4.89
CA GLY A 97 -10.78 -17.95 3.51
C GLY A 97 -11.95 -17.00 3.23
N ALA A 98 -12.66 -16.54 4.26
CA ALA A 98 -13.75 -15.57 4.09
C ALA A 98 -13.21 -14.25 3.52
N GLY A 99 -13.91 -13.67 2.55
CA GLY A 99 -13.56 -12.36 1.99
C GLY A 99 -13.67 -11.25 3.03
N LEU A 100 -12.61 -10.46 3.18
CA LEU A 100 -12.55 -9.32 4.09
C LEU A 100 -12.57 -7.98 3.36
N HIS A 101 -11.89 -7.91 2.22
CA HIS A 101 -11.73 -6.68 1.46
C HIS A 101 -11.49 -6.96 -0.02
N ILE A 102 -11.87 -6.01 -0.86
CA ILE A 102 -11.49 -5.95 -2.27
C ILE A 102 -11.21 -4.48 -2.60
N GLU A 103 -10.27 -4.22 -3.49
CA GLU A 103 -10.00 -2.88 -4.01
C GLU A 103 -9.55 -3.02 -5.46
N ASN A 104 -9.84 -2.03 -6.28
CA ASN A 104 -9.24 -1.93 -7.61
C ASN A 104 -8.89 -0.48 -7.92
N GLY A 105 -8.01 -0.30 -8.90
CA GLY A 105 -7.45 1.00 -9.16
C GLY A 105 -6.42 1.03 -10.28
N MET A 106 -5.67 2.12 -10.33
CA MET A 106 -4.56 2.30 -11.26
C MET A 106 -3.36 2.94 -10.57
N TRP A 107 -2.17 2.53 -10.98
CA TRP A 107 -0.94 3.29 -10.79
C TRP A 107 -0.60 4.02 -12.09
N LEU A 108 -0.38 5.33 -12.00
CA LEU A 108 -0.01 6.17 -13.13
C LEU A 108 1.43 6.60 -12.99
N MET A 109 2.22 6.43 -14.05
CA MET A 109 3.47 7.16 -14.23
C MET A 109 3.16 8.47 -14.94
N ILE A 110 3.61 9.60 -14.39
CA ILE A 110 3.44 10.92 -14.99
C ILE A 110 4.72 11.30 -15.72
N ASP A 111 4.59 11.56 -17.02
CA ASP A 111 5.66 11.98 -17.92
C ASP A 111 5.37 13.43 -18.34
N ASP A 112 5.94 14.35 -17.58
CA ASP A 112 6.01 15.75 -17.94
C ASP A 112 7.14 15.88 -18.94
N SER A 113 6.79 15.96 -20.23
CA SER A 113 7.68 15.89 -21.40
C SER A 113 8.82 16.95 -21.43
N GLY A 114 9.80 16.88 -20.53
CA GLY A 114 10.86 17.89 -20.45
C GLY A 114 12.03 17.72 -19.47
N THR A 115 12.04 16.78 -18.52
CA THR A 115 13.20 16.60 -17.62
C THR A 115 13.61 15.13 -17.46
N PRO A 116 14.62 14.65 -18.22
CA PRO A 116 15.06 13.25 -18.20
C PRO A 116 15.94 12.85 -17.00
N ASP A 117 16.02 13.63 -15.92
CA ASP A 117 17.12 13.52 -14.94
C ASP A 117 16.69 13.71 -13.48
N SER A 118 15.46 13.31 -13.12
CA SER A 118 15.15 13.11 -11.69
C SER A 118 15.44 11.66 -11.32
N THR A 119 16.19 11.45 -10.23
CA THR A 119 16.32 10.14 -9.56
C THR A 119 14.97 9.60 -9.05
N GLU A 120 13.91 10.39 -9.18
CA GLU A 120 12.56 10.16 -8.70
C GLU A 120 11.59 10.32 -9.87
N THR A 121 10.72 9.34 -10.09
CA THR A 121 9.67 9.37 -11.13
C THR A 121 8.35 9.76 -10.49
N PRO A 122 7.67 10.84 -10.91
CA PRO A 122 6.37 11.20 -10.38
C PRO A 122 5.32 10.11 -10.69
N ILE A 123 4.59 9.69 -9.66
CA ILE A 123 3.56 8.65 -9.77
C ILE A 123 2.29 9.03 -9.04
N VAL A 124 1.19 8.41 -9.44
CA VAL A 124 -0.13 8.55 -8.84
C VAL A 124 -0.71 7.18 -8.57
N ARG A 125 -1.37 6.98 -7.43
CA ARG A 125 -2.25 5.83 -7.18
C ARG A 125 -3.69 6.31 -7.09
N GLN A 126 -4.58 5.62 -7.79
CA GLN A 126 -6.02 5.84 -7.72
C GLN A 126 -6.69 4.55 -7.26
N SER A 127 -7.53 4.62 -6.23
CA SER A 127 -8.18 3.46 -5.60
C SER A 127 -9.69 3.68 -5.47
N ILE A 128 -10.48 2.61 -5.64
CA ILE A 128 -11.90 2.56 -5.25
C ILE A 128 -12.07 1.47 -4.19
N VAL A 129 -12.62 1.87 -3.04
CA VAL A 129 -12.69 1.05 -1.83
C VAL A 129 -14.15 0.80 -1.45
N PRO A 130 -14.58 -0.45 -1.18
CA PRO A 130 -15.98 -0.84 -0.99
C PRO A 130 -16.61 -0.29 0.30
N HIS A 131 -15.85 0.41 1.13
CA HIS A 131 -16.38 1.25 2.23
C HIS A 131 -17.05 2.53 1.73
N GLY A 132 -16.93 2.82 0.42
CA GLY A 132 -17.50 4.00 -0.21
C GLY A 132 -16.50 5.15 -0.31
N ASN A 133 -15.21 4.84 -0.45
CA ASN A 133 -14.16 5.83 -0.66
C ASN A 133 -13.56 5.70 -2.07
N SER A 134 -13.23 6.84 -2.68
CA SER A 134 -12.37 6.94 -3.86
C SER A 134 -11.16 7.77 -3.46
N VAL A 135 -9.96 7.27 -3.72
CA VAL A 135 -8.71 7.85 -3.21
C VAL A 135 -7.77 8.19 -4.37
N LEU A 136 -7.16 9.36 -4.28
CA LEU A 136 -6.10 9.85 -5.16
C LEU A 136 -4.87 10.15 -4.30
N LEU A 137 -3.77 9.43 -4.53
CA LEU A 137 -2.49 9.67 -3.88
C LEU A 137 -1.44 10.05 -4.92
N LEU A 138 -0.63 11.05 -4.64
CA LEU A 138 0.48 11.43 -5.50
C LEU A 138 1.79 11.27 -4.74
N GLY A 139 2.87 11.14 -5.50
CA GLY A 139 4.21 11.06 -4.94
C GLY A 139 5.20 10.60 -5.99
N LYS A 140 6.09 9.69 -5.61
CA LYS A 140 7.26 9.35 -6.41
C LYS A 140 7.66 7.89 -6.30
N ALA A 141 8.26 7.40 -7.38
CA ALA A 141 9.03 6.17 -7.41
C ALA A 141 10.52 6.48 -7.44
N PHE A 142 11.33 5.74 -6.70
CA PHE A 142 12.79 5.84 -6.75
C PHE A 142 13.44 4.49 -6.46
N ILE A 143 14.72 4.37 -6.79
CA ILE A 143 15.47 3.12 -6.71
C ILE A 143 16.64 3.31 -5.75
N ASP A 144 16.76 2.42 -4.78
CA ASP A 144 17.89 2.33 -3.86
C ASP A 144 18.62 0.99 -4.02
N ALA A 145 19.94 1.03 -3.91
CA ALA A 145 20.73 -0.18 -3.77
C ALA A 145 20.56 -0.74 -2.35
N GLY A 146 20.34 -2.06 -2.24
CA GLY A 146 20.19 -2.74 -0.95
C GLY A 146 18.77 -2.71 -0.37
N PRO A 147 18.64 -2.98 0.95
CA PRO A 147 17.33 -3.11 1.61
C PRO A 147 16.59 -1.78 1.79
N PRO A 148 15.25 -1.81 1.88
CA PRO A 148 14.43 -0.62 2.12
C PRO A 148 14.71 0.01 3.48
N LYS A 149 14.52 1.33 3.56
CA LYS A 149 14.47 2.06 4.84
C LYS A 149 13.03 2.09 5.36
N ILE A 150 12.67 1.12 6.20
CA ILE A 150 11.33 1.04 6.78
C ILE A 150 11.30 1.82 8.09
N SER A 151 10.62 2.97 8.08
CA SER A 151 10.43 3.79 9.28
C SER A 151 9.43 3.15 10.23
N LYS A 152 9.58 3.41 11.53
CA LYS A 152 8.54 3.04 12.51
C LYS A 152 7.25 3.75 12.19
N ILE A 153 6.15 3.03 12.31
CA ILE A 153 4.79 3.57 12.25
C ILE A 153 4.18 3.54 13.65
N ASN A 154 3.21 4.41 13.90
CA ASN A 154 2.56 4.54 15.19
C ASN A 154 1.05 4.39 15.02
N THR A 155 0.45 3.52 15.82
CA THR A 155 -0.99 3.21 15.77
C THR A 155 -1.80 3.92 16.84
N LEU A 156 -1.15 4.64 17.75
CA LEU A 156 -1.82 5.31 18.87
C LEU A 156 -2.59 6.54 18.40
N PRO A 157 -3.75 6.83 19.03
CA PRO A 157 -4.59 7.94 18.63
C PRO A 157 -3.92 9.31 18.80
N LEU A 158 -4.35 10.26 17.99
CA LEU A 158 -3.91 11.66 18.04
C LEU A 158 -5.09 12.59 18.37
N ASP A 159 -4.81 13.68 19.08
CA ASP A 159 -5.78 14.75 19.28
C ASP A 159 -5.93 15.62 18.02
N LEU A 160 -6.87 16.56 18.03
CA LEU A 160 -7.09 17.48 16.90
C LEU A 160 -5.88 18.38 16.56
N LYS A 161 -4.84 18.43 17.41
CA LYS A 161 -3.57 19.13 17.18
C LYS A 161 -2.47 18.16 16.72
N HIS A 162 -2.84 16.95 16.31
CA HIS A 162 -1.94 15.88 15.89
C HIS A 162 -0.92 15.48 16.98
N GLN A 163 -1.25 15.71 18.26
CA GLN A 163 -0.44 15.26 19.39
C GLN A 163 -0.90 13.89 19.85
N GLN A 164 0.05 13.01 20.17
CA GLN A 164 -0.26 11.65 20.60
C GLN A 164 -1.00 11.62 21.93
N ILE A 165 -2.15 10.94 21.95
CA ILE A 165 -2.95 10.74 23.15
C ILE A 165 -2.38 9.54 23.92
N THR A 166 -2.00 9.76 25.18
CA THR A 166 -1.42 8.72 26.05
C THR A 166 -2.29 8.39 27.27
N ALA A 167 -3.45 9.07 27.40
CA ALA A 167 -4.39 8.82 28.49
C ALA A 167 -4.90 7.38 28.47
N ALA A 168 -5.02 6.76 29.64
CA ALA A 168 -5.30 5.33 29.76
C ALA A 168 -6.59 4.91 29.03
N GLY A 169 -7.65 5.73 29.04
CA GLY A 169 -8.90 5.45 28.33
C GLY A 169 -8.75 5.22 26.83
N TYR A 170 -7.70 5.76 26.20
CA TYR A 170 -7.46 5.65 24.76
C TYR A 170 -6.46 4.56 24.38
N ILE A 171 -5.53 4.22 25.29
CA ILE A 171 -4.41 3.33 24.95
C ILE A 171 -4.41 2.02 25.73
N GLN A 172 -5.40 1.79 26.60
CA GLN A 172 -5.45 0.56 27.39
C GLN A 172 -5.63 -0.69 26.52
N GLN A 173 -6.51 -0.65 25.52
CA GLN A 173 -6.71 -1.78 24.61
C GLN A 173 -5.42 -2.14 23.85
N TYR A 174 -4.69 -1.13 23.36
CA TYR A 174 -3.37 -1.31 22.72
C TYR A 174 -2.39 -2.00 23.66
N ARG A 175 -2.27 -1.53 24.92
CA ARG A 175 -1.40 -2.15 25.92
C ARG A 175 -1.80 -3.58 26.24
N ASP A 176 -3.09 -3.86 26.33
CA ASP A 176 -3.60 -5.19 26.67
C ASP A 176 -3.41 -6.18 25.51
N ILE A 177 -3.53 -5.74 24.25
CA ILE A 177 -3.15 -6.56 23.10
C ILE A 177 -1.63 -6.73 23.05
N ALA A 178 -0.84 -5.66 23.22
CA ALA A 178 0.62 -5.72 23.22
C ALA A 178 1.18 -6.71 24.27
N LYS A 179 0.55 -6.81 25.44
CA LYS A 179 0.94 -7.82 26.45
C LYS A 179 0.60 -9.25 26.04
N ARG A 180 -0.50 -9.45 25.29
CA ARG A 180 -0.94 -10.75 24.79
C ARG A 180 -0.10 -11.22 23.61
N SER A 181 0.43 -10.29 22.81
CA SER A 181 1.19 -10.56 21.60
C SER A 181 2.64 -10.98 21.84
N VAL A 182 3.26 -10.58 22.95
CA VAL A 182 4.62 -11.00 23.38
C VAL A 182 4.78 -12.54 23.50
N ARG A 183 3.72 -13.33 23.34
CA ARG A 183 3.71 -14.79 23.53
C ARG A 183 3.35 -15.63 22.30
N LYS A 184 3.20 -15.08 21.09
CA LYS A 184 2.89 -15.88 19.89
C LYS A 184 3.78 -15.55 18.70
N ASN A 185 4.50 -16.56 18.21
CA ASN A 185 5.27 -16.57 16.98
C ASN A 185 4.45 -15.96 15.83
N GLY A 186 4.81 -14.74 15.39
CA GLY A 186 4.25 -14.09 14.21
C GLY A 186 3.15 -13.05 14.45
N PHE A 187 2.76 -12.73 15.70
CA PHE A 187 1.81 -11.63 15.97
C PHE A 187 2.53 -10.26 15.91
N PRO A 188 1.92 -9.20 15.33
CA PRO A 188 2.61 -7.92 15.10
C PRO A 188 2.83 -7.15 16.40
N ASP A 189 3.86 -6.31 16.43
CA ASP A 189 3.89 -5.21 17.38
C ASP A 189 2.74 -4.25 17.03
N VAL A 190 1.67 -4.27 17.81
CA VAL A 190 0.49 -3.43 17.56
C VAL A 190 0.79 -1.94 17.65
N LEU A 191 1.87 -1.54 18.35
CA LEU A 191 2.29 -0.13 18.45
C LEU A 191 3.16 0.29 17.27
N ASN A 192 3.77 -0.67 16.57
CA ASN A 192 4.57 -0.47 15.38
C ASN A 192 4.47 -1.68 14.42
N PRO A 193 3.36 -1.82 13.67
CA PRO A 193 3.20 -2.94 12.73
C PRO A 193 4.31 -3.01 11.68
N ASN A 194 4.97 -1.91 11.33
CA ASN A 194 6.13 -1.94 10.41
C ASN A 194 7.27 -2.85 10.89
N GLN A 195 7.32 -3.22 12.17
CA GLN A 195 8.28 -4.21 12.66
C GLN A 195 8.14 -5.56 11.95
N THR A 196 6.93 -5.99 11.55
CA THR A 196 6.79 -7.27 10.83
C THR A 196 7.48 -7.24 9.47
N LEU A 197 7.56 -6.07 8.84
CA LEU A 197 8.24 -5.91 7.56
C LEU A 197 9.75 -6.00 7.75
N VAL A 198 10.28 -5.35 8.79
CA VAL A 198 11.70 -5.43 9.17
C VAL A 198 12.08 -6.87 9.51
N ASP A 199 11.27 -7.57 10.31
CA ASP A 199 11.51 -8.95 10.71
C ASP A 199 11.49 -9.89 9.48
N ALA A 200 10.63 -9.62 8.49
CA ALA A 200 10.58 -10.42 7.27
C ALA A 200 11.86 -10.31 6.42
N LEU A 201 12.67 -9.26 6.58
CA LEU A 201 13.96 -9.11 5.90
C LEU A 201 15.09 -9.88 6.59
N GLU A 202 14.88 -10.36 7.83
CA GLU A 202 15.90 -11.11 8.55
C GLU A 202 16.31 -12.38 7.79
N GLY A 203 17.62 -12.56 7.59
CA GLY A 203 18.17 -13.69 6.84
C GLY A 203 18.02 -13.60 5.32
N GLN A 204 17.51 -12.49 4.78
CA GLN A 204 17.49 -12.21 3.33
C GLN A 204 18.64 -11.25 2.95
N THR A 205 19.18 -11.42 1.74
CA THR A 205 20.06 -10.40 1.12
C THR A 205 19.26 -9.63 0.09
N VAL A 206 18.99 -8.36 0.36
CA VAL A 206 18.34 -7.46 -0.60
C VAL A 206 19.41 -6.75 -1.42
N THR A 207 19.36 -6.85 -2.74
CA THR A 207 20.33 -6.20 -3.63
C THR A 207 19.82 -4.90 -4.23
N ASN A 208 18.50 -4.78 -4.40
CA ASN A 208 17.84 -3.63 -5.02
C ASN A 208 16.43 -3.47 -4.46
N THR A 209 16.04 -2.22 -4.23
CA THR A 209 14.69 -1.85 -3.80
C THR A 209 14.15 -0.74 -4.70
N ILE A 210 12.95 -0.92 -5.24
CA ILE A 210 12.15 0.15 -5.83
C ILE A 210 11.10 0.58 -4.82
N THR A 211 11.13 1.85 -4.43
CA THR A 211 10.15 2.42 -3.50
C THR A 211 9.11 3.19 -4.28
N LEU A 212 7.82 2.92 -4.05
CA LEU A 212 6.69 3.72 -4.52
C LEU A 212 6.06 4.39 -3.30
N ASP A 213 6.27 5.70 -3.14
CA ASP A 213 5.82 6.44 -1.96
C ASP A 213 4.79 7.49 -2.38
N VAL A 214 3.55 7.34 -1.92
CA VAL A 214 2.42 8.19 -2.30
C VAL A 214 1.57 8.54 -1.09
N SER A 215 1.04 9.77 -1.08
CA SER A 215 0.18 10.27 0.00
C SER A 215 -0.92 11.16 -0.55
N THR A 216 -2.06 11.23 0.15
CA THR A 216 -3.08 12.25 -0.07
C THR A 216 -2.58 13.65 0.28
N ASP A 217 -1.58 13.75 1.15
CA ASP A 217 -1.00 15.05 1.57
C ASP A 217 -0.17 15.71 0.46
N ASN A 218 0.18 14.97 -0.59
CA ASN A 218 0.90 15.47 -1.76
C ASN A 218 -0.08 15.95 -2.85
N ASP A 219 -1.01 16.86 -2.51
CA ASP A 219 -2.06 17.34 -3.42
C ASP A 219 -3.03 16.26 -3.92
N GLY A 220 -3.20 15.19 -3.14
CA GLY A 220 -4.18 14.14 -3.39
C GLY A 220 -5.55 14.47 -2.82
N GLY A 221 -6.39 13.44 -2.66
CA GLY A 221 -7.71 13.61 -2.06
C GLY A 221 -8.48 12.32 -1.85
N ILE A 222 -9.47 12.39 -0.97
CA ILE A 222 -10.40 11.31 -0.67
C ILE A 222 -11.82 11.85 -0.90
N ALA A 223 -12.61 11.12 -1.68
CA ALA A 223 -14.03 11.37 -1.82
C ALA A 223 -14.78 10.19 -1.21
N SER A 224 -15.63 10.44 -0.20
CA SER A 224 -16.40 9.38 0.45
C SER A 224 -17.91 9.56 0.32
N ILE A 225 -18.63 8.47 0.60
CA ILE A 225 -20.07 8.52 0.76
C ILE A 225 -20.45 9.24 2.07
N PRO A 226 -21.65 9.86 2.15
CA PRO A 226 -22.02 10.72 3.27
C PRO A 226 -22.02 10.06 4.66
N PHE A 227 -22.14 8.73 4.73
CA PHE A 227 -22.07 8.01 6.00
C PHE A 227 -20.65 8.02 6.57
N ILE A 228 -19.66 7.71 5.73
CA ILE A 228 -18.24 7.69 6.13
C ILE A 228 -17.81 9.09 6.55
N ASP A 229 -18.05 10.10 5.71
CA ASP A 229 -17.70 11.50 6.00
C ASP A 229 -18.26 12.02 7.34
N LYS A 230 -19.41 11.50 7.79
CA LYS A 230 -20.08 11.97 9.00
C LYS A 230 -19.71 11.21 10.27
N HIS A 231 -19.27 9.97 10.14
CA HIS A 231 -19.21 9.04 11.27
C HIS A 231 -17.84 8.40 11.48
N ALA A 232 -17.00 8.34 10.44
CA ALA A 232 -15.66 7.79 10.47
C ALA A 232 -14.87 8.35 9.28
N ASP A 233 -14.70 9.68 9.26
CA ASP A 233 -14.15 10.38 8.11
C ASP A 233 -12.70 9.96 7.85
N VAL A 234 -12.37 9.62 6.61
CA VAL A 234 -10.99 9.27 6.25
C VAL A 234 -10.31 10.53 5.78
N VAL A 235 -9.50 11.12 6.65
CA VAL A 235 -8.95 12.47 6.45
C VAL A 235 -7.60 12.46 5.74
N SER A 236 -6.86 11.36 5.83
CA SER A 236 -5.62 11.15 5.08
C SER A 236 -5.32 9.68 4.84
N PHE A 237 -4.57 9.42 3.78
CA PHE A 237 -4.07 8.10 3.44
C PHE A 237 -2.66 8.20 2.85
N ALA A 238 -1.73 7.43 3.41
CA ALA A 238 -0.37 7.27 2.92
C ALA A 238 -0.08 5.81 2.62
N SER A 239 0.69 5.54 1.57
CA SER A 239 1.03 4.20 1.12
C SER A 239 2.44 4.17 0.58
N THR A 240 3.29 3.33 1.17
CA THR A 240 4.64 3.07 0.66
C THR A 240 4.75 1.60 0.27
N PHE A 241 5.14 1.33 -0.98
CA PHE A 241 5.45 -0.01 -1.48
C PHE A 241 6.96 -0.13 -1.69
N TRP A 242 7.53 -1.28 -1.32
CA TRP A 242 8.92 -1.64 -1.57
C TRP A 242 8.95 -2.93 -2.40
N ILE A 243 9.38 -2.81 -3.66
CA ILE A 243 9.57 -3.94 -4.56
C ILE A 243 11.05 -4.31 -4.52
N GLU A 244 11.35 -5.48 -4.00
CA GLU A 244 12.67 -5.89 -3.58
C GLU A 244 13.15 -7.10 -4.39
N THR A 245 14.39 -7.00 -4.88
CA THR A 245 15.12 -8.17 -5.37
C THR A 245 15.86 -8.80 -4.21
N VAL A 246 15.42 -9.98 -3.79
CA VAL A 246 15.94 -10.65 -2.60
C VAL A 246 16.53 -12.00 -2.95
N THR A 247 17.64 -12.33 -2.30
CA THR A 247 18.24 -13.67 -2.30
C THR A 247 18.06 -14.26 -0.91
N ASP A 248 17.40 -15.43 -0.84
CA ASP A 248 17.19 -16.13 0.43
C ASP A 248 18.46 -16.85 0.92
N SER A 249 18.38 -17.42 2.12
CA SER A 249 19.50 -18.15 2.75
C SER A 249 19.95 -19.40 1.98
N GLN A 250 19.16 -19.87 1.02
CA GLN A 250 19.48 -20.99 0.14
C GLN A 250 20.07 -20.54 -1.20
N GLY A 251 20.23 -19.22 -1.40
CA GLY A 251 20.77 -18.63 -2.62
C GLY A 251 19.72 -18.47 -3.74
N SER A 252 18.44 -18.72 -3.47
CA SER A 252 17.37 -18.52 -4.45
C SER A 252 16.99 -17.05 -4.55
N GLN A 253 16.97 -16.51 -5.76
CA GLN A 253 16.53 -15.14 -6.02
C GLN A 253 15.02 -15.11 -6.29
N LYS A 254 14.32 -14.15 -5.66
CA LYS A 254 12.89 -13.90 -5.87
C LYS A 254 12.59 -12.40 -5.84
N GLN A 255 11.42 -12.03 -6.33
CA GLN A 255 10.85 -10.69 -6.15
C GLN A 255 9.90 -10.70 -4.95
N GLN A 256 10.12 -9.77 -4.02
CA GLN A 256 9.29 -9.55 -2.84
C GLN A 256 8.64 -8.17 -2.94
N LEU A 257 7.40 -8.05 -2.49
CA LEU A 257 6.71 -6.77 -2.33
C LEU A 257 6.33 -6.60 -0.86
N GLN A 258 6.88 -5.59 -0.21
CA GLN A 258 6.41 -5.14 1.10
C GLN A 258 5.60 -3.86 0.94
N TYR A 259 4.60 -3.65 1.79
CA TYR A 259 3.99 -2.33 1.91
C TYR A 259 3.64 -1.97 3.35
N SER A 260 3.57 -0.66 3.58
CA SER A 260 3.00 -0.05 4.77
C SER A 260 2.00 1.01 4.34
N GLN A 261 0.80 0.95 4.91
CA GLN A 261 -0.30 1.84 4.64
C GLN A 261 -0.80 2.44 5.94
N LEU A 262 -1.04 3.75 5.93
CA LEU A 262 -1.57 4.51 7.05
C LEU A 262 -2.82 5.25 6.60
N THR A 263 -3.97 4.81 7.09
CA THR A 263 -5.24 5.51 6.96
C THR A 263 -5.51 6.26 8.25
N LEU A 264 -5.74 7.57 8.19
CA LEU A 264 -6.12 8.36 9.36
C LEU A 264 -7.63 8.57 9.37
N ILE A 265 -8.31 7.98 10.35
CA ILE A 265 -9.77 8.04 10.48
C ILE A 265 -10.14 8.98 11.62
N LEU A 266 -11.00 9.95 11.37
CA LEU A 266 -11.52 10.89 12.36
C LEU A 266 -12.92 10.45 12.83
N PHE A 267 -13.02 10.10 14.11
CA PHE A 267 -14.30 9.96 14.80
C PHE A 267 -14.17 10.34 16.27
N ASP A 268 -15.26 10.79 16.88
CA ASP A 268 -15.31 11.28 18.26
C ASP A 268 -14.24 12.35 18.60
N ASN A 269 -13.90 13.21 17.63
CA ASN A 269 -12.86 14.24 17.72
C ASN A 269 -11.44 13.73 18.01
N VAL A 270 -11.16 12.49 17.61
CA VAL A 270 -9.85 11.85 17.74
C VAL A 270 -9.46 11.28 16.38
N PHE A 271 -8.20 11.47 16.01
CA PHE A 271 -7.64 10.79 14.85
C PHE A 271 -7.15 9.42 15.26
N TRP A 272 -7.57 8.41 14.53
CA TRP A 272 -7.27 7.01 14.76
C TRP A 272 -6.45 6.47 13.60
N PRO A 273 -5.13 6.28 13.80
CA PRO A 273 -4.29 5.60 12.84
C PRO A 273 -4.76 4.15 12.63
N HIS A 274 -5.12 3.86 11.40
CA HIS A 274 -5.39 2.52 10.92
C HIS A 274 -4.22 2.10 10.02
N VAL A 275 -3.54 1.00 10.38
CA VAL A 275 -2.32 0.55 9.71
C VAL A 275 -2.50 -0.83 9.11
N ASP A 276 -2.15 -0.95 7.83
CA ASP A 276 -2.03 -2.22 7.11
C ASP A 276 -0.59 -2.44 6.65
N VAL A 277 -0.08 -3.64 6.88
CA VAL A 277 1.26 -4.06 6.43
C VAL A 277 1.20 -5.46 5.86
N ASN A 278 1.99 -5.75 4.83
CA ASN A 278 2.10 -7.11 4.29
C ASN A 278 3.45 -7.33 3.58
N THR A 279 3.84 -8.60 3.46
CA THR A 279 4.95 -9.07 2.62
C THR A 279 4.44 -10.15 1.66
N LEU A 280 4.49 -9.84 0.36
CA LEU A 280 4.01 -10.67 -0.74
C LEU A 280 5.19 -11.14 -1.61
N VAL A 281 4.99 -12.23 -2.36
CA VAL A 281 5.98 -12.76 -3.32
C VAL A 281 5.36 -12.81 -4.71
N LYS A 282 6.13 -12.41 -5.71
CA LYS A 282 5.74 -12.48 -7.13
C LYS A 282 5.60 -13.94 -7.58
N GLN A 283 4.54 -14.27 -8.31
CA GLN A 283 4.24 -15.63 -8.80
C GLN A 283 4.69 -15.85 -10.25
#